data_AF-A0A916G2C3-F1
#
_entry.id   AF-A0A916G2C3-F1
#
_cell.length_a   1.000
_cell.length_b   1.000
_cell.length_c   1.000
_cell.angle_alpha   90.00
_cell.angle_beta   90.00
_cell.angle_gamma   90.00
#
_symmetry.space_group_name_H-M   'P 1'
#
loop_
_entity.id
_entity.type
_entity.pdbx_description
1 polymer ?
#
loop_
_entity_poly.entity_id
_entity_poly.type
_entity_poly.pdbx_seq_one_letter_code
_entity_poly.pdbx_strand_id
1 'polypeptide(L)'
;MATPSANPFSRFNTTPVVIVEDRLCTRCSYNLKGLKTTDRCPECGNPIRPRQVGGGNMTEAPLPYLDRLATWAGIGVAAAGVVFVMMLAGAAFKPGNAALLATSGLTAFAALWWGYAVRVVTEPRRLGVASNINTETEWKRWRYLTRWSQWLWGVGFTLVFVAATALHGALALQNAAGPSTTGFVMPAIVTASAMVGTAALLLAFAGLIPTAVYLSFLADWANDISLAMRLRMAPFMLLISLPVGAFFMILLSMVRSTARMIIIAPAIAIVGAGLLVCLGFFIVPLIQFAILCHWARKNSTQALDRDRRASAAIVRRVEDGKAKDQPTPRVREGKPSRPQGLHMPATGGEGYDLAPDDH
;
A
#
# COMPACT_ATOMS: atom_id res chain seq x y z
N MET A 1 2.65 -25.62 -36.82
CA MET A 1 2.46 -24.17 -36.99
C MET A 1 1.61 -23.65 -35.84
N ALA A 2 2.23 -23.05 -34.83
CA ALA A 2 1.52 -22.52 -33.67
C ALA A 2 1.14 -21.06 -33.94
N THR A 3 -0.16 -20.76 -33.91
CA THR A 3 -0.70 -19.40 -34.01
C THR A 3 -0.14 -18.55 -32.87
N PRO A 4 0.38 -17.33 -33.12
CA PRO A 4 0.83 -16.44 -32.06
C PRO A 4 -0.35 -16.17 -31.11
N SER A 5 -0.17 -16.58 -29.85
CA SER A 5 -1.10 -16.36 -28.75
C SER A 5 -1.39 -14.86 -28.62
N ALA A 6 -2.52 -14.44 -29.20
CA ALA A 6 -3.06 -13.10 -29.06
C ALA A 6 -3.23 -12.81 -27.57
N ASN A 7 -2.55 -11.76 -27.09
CA ASN A 7 -2.62 -11.31 -25.71
C ASN A 7 -4.12 -11.15 -25.32
N PRO A 8 -4.67 -11.99 -24.42
CA PRO A 8 -6.12 -12.10 -24.21
C PRO A 8 -6.73 -10.80 -23.64
N PHE A 9 -5.91 -9.87 -23.15
CA PHE A 9 -6.33 -8.55 -22.68
C PHE A 9 -6.33 -7.46 -23.77
N SER A 10 -5.91 -7.76 -25.00
CA SER A 10 -5.91 -6.82 -26.14
C SER A 10 -7.28 -6.66 -26.82
N ARG A 11 -8.31 -7.41 -26.40
CA ARG A 11 -9.66 -7.38 -26.99
C ARG A 11 -10.72 -6.89 -26.01
N PHE A 12 -10.43 -5.83 -25.26
CA PHE A 12 -11.54 -4.96 -24.91
C PHE A 12 -11.99 -4.32 -26.24
N ASN A 13 -13.01 -4.92 -26.85
CA ASN A 13 -13.87 -4.24 -27.80
C ASN A 13 -14.45 -3.04 -27.06
N THR A 14 -13.69 -1.94 -27.01
CA THR A 14 -14.25 -0.63 -26.69
C THR A 14 -15.21 -0.36 -27.83
N THR A 15 -16.48 -0.70 -27.60
CA THR A 15 -17.58 -0.16 -28.37
C THR A 15 -17.33 1.34 -28.47
N PRO A 16 -17.35 1.91 -29.68
CA PRO A 16 -17.03 3.32 -29.87
C PRO A 16 -17.97 4.16 -29.01
N VAL A 17 -17.42 4.76 -27.95
CA VAL A 17 -18.16 5.62 -27.03
C VAL A 17 -18.12 7.03 -27.60
N VAL A 18 -19.28 7.64 -27.80
CA VAL A 18 -19.38 9.05 -28.19
C VAL A 18 -18.97 9.91 -27.00
N ILE A 19 -18.07 10.86 -27.24
CA ILE A 19 -17.59 11.78 -26.21
C ILE A 19 -18.69 12.83 -25.96
N VAL A 20 -19.35 12.76 -24.80
CA VAL A 20 -20.45 13.68 -24.45
C VAL A 20 -19.93 14.98 -23.80
N GLU A 21 -18.77 14.92 -23.15
CA GLU A 21 -18.14 16.03 -22.44
C GLU A 21 -17.27 16.90 -23.35
N ASP A 22 -17.12 18.19 -23.04
CA ASP A 22 -16.17 19.07 -23.73
C ASP A 22 -14.75 18.60 -23.42
N ARG A 23 -14.12 17.98 -24.42
CA ARG A 23 -12.79 17.40 -24.31
C ARG A 23 -11.92 17.95 -25.43
N LEU A 24 -10.88 18.70 -25.08
CA LEU A 24 -9.98 19.25 -26.09
C LEU A 24 -8.97 18.19 -26.59
N CYS A 25 -8.63 18.25 -27.88
CA CYS A 25 -7.58 17.43 -28.48
C CYS A 25 -6.23 17.79 -27.86
N THR A 26 -5.44 16.79 -27.46
CA THR A 26 -4.12 17.02 -26.84
C THR A 26 -3.07 17.63 -27.77
N ARG A 27 -3.34 17.70 -29.08
CA ARG A 27 -2.39 18.22 -30.09
C ARG A 27 -2.76 19.62 -30.60
N CYS A 28 -4.03 19.86 -30.89
CA CYS A 28 -4.50 21.10 -31.51
C CYS A 28 -5.59 21.82 -30.72
N SER A 29 -5.96 21.31 -29.54
CA SER A 29 -7.02 21.88 -28.68
C SER A 29 -8.43 21.94 -29.28
N TYR A 30 -8.71 21.27 -30.41
CA TYR A 30 -10.06 21.15 -30.96
C TYR A 30 -11.01 20.40 -30.01
N ASN A 31 -12.26 20.85 -29.88
CA ASN A 31 -13.25 20.22 -29.02
C ASN A 31 -13.76 18.90 -29.63
N LEU A 32 -13.55 17.79 -28.93
CA LEU A 32 -13.86 16.43 -29.36
C LEU A 32 -15.27 15.97 -28.97
N LYS A 33 -16.11 16.85 -28.42
CA LYS A 33 -17.50 16.54 -28.08
C LYS A 33 -18.28 16.10 -29.33
N GLY A 34 -18.98 14.98 -29.23
CA GLY A 34 -19.75 14.35 -30.31
C GLY A 34 -18.97 13.35 -31.17
N LEU A 35 -17.63 13.28 -31.05
CA LEU A 35 -16.81 12.31 -31.78
C LEU A 35 -16.70 10.97 -31.02
N LYS A 36 -16.50 9.87 -31.73
CA LYS A 36 -16.26 8.56 -31.10
C LYS A 36 -14.82 8.45 -30.64
N THR A 37 -14.58 7.70 -29.56
CA THR A 37 -13.23 7.38 -29.06
C THR A 37 -12.37 6.56 -30.02
N THR A 38 -12.92 6.08 -31.13
CA THR A 38 -12.18 5.40 -32.21
C THR A 38 -11.80 6.33 -33.36
N ASP A 39 -12.35 7.55 -33.40
CA ASP A 39 -12.17 8.48 -34.50
C ASP A 39 -10.83 9.21 -34.41
N ARG A 40 -10.50 9.96 -35.46
CA ARG A 40 -9.36 10.89 -35.49
C ARG A 40 -9.88 12.30 -35.30
N CYS A 41 -9.08 13.14 -34.65
CA CYS A 41 -9.37 14.57 -34.56
C CYS A 41 -9.47 15.17 -35.98
N PRO A 42 -10.55 15.90 -36.31
CA PRO A 42 -10.75 16.43 -37.66
C PRO A 42 -9.71 17.49 -38.04
N GLU A 43 -9.18 18.24 -37.08
CA GLU A 43 -8.21 19.31 -37.34
C GLU A 43 -6.77 18.80 -37.56
N CYS A 44 -6.34 17.79 -36.81
CA CYS A 44 -4.92 17.38 -36.80
C CYS A 44 -4.68 15.90 -37.11
N GLY A 45 -5.75 15.12 -37.36
CA GLY A 45 -5.69 13.69 -37.65
C GLY A 45 -5.21 12.81 -36.48
N ASN A 46 -4.98 13.38 -35.29
CA ASN A 46 -4.50 12.67 -34.12
C ASN A 46 -5.58 11.67 -33.64
N PRO A 47 -5.27 10.38 -33.46
CA PRO A 47 -6.25 9.41 -32.98
C PRO A 47 -6.76 9.82 -31.60
N ILE A 48 -8.08 9.86 -31.46
CA ILE A 48 -8.74 10.12 -30.18
C ILE A 48 -8.50 8.88 -29.33
N ARG A 49 -7.76 9.01 -28.24
CA ARG A 49 -7.62 7.88 -27.30
C ARG A 49 -8.81 7.92 -26.34
N PRO A 50 -9.40 6.78 -25.96
CA PRO A 50 -10.35 6.77 -24.84
C PRO A 50 -9.71 7.47 -23.64
N ARG A 51 -10.50 8.26 -22.93
CA ARG A 51 -10.01 8.92 -21.71
C ARG A 51 -9.49 7.81 -20.81
N GLN A 52 -8.21 7.84 -20.45
CA GLN A 52 -7.73 6.99 -19.38
C GLN A 52 -8.48 7.44 -18.13
N VAL A 53 -9.43 6.61 -17.71
CA VAL A 53 -10.21 6.78 -16.50
C VAL A 53 -9.21 6.66 -15.35
N GLY A 54 -8.60 7.78 -14.94
CA GLY A 54 -7.50 7.73 -13.96
C GLY A 54 -6.58 8.94 -13.86
N GLY A 55 -6.60 9.89 -14.81
CA GLY A 55 -5.88 11.16 -14.66
C GLY A 55 -4.38 11.14 -14.96
N GLY A 56 -3.91 10.26 -15.84
CA GLY A 56 -2.47 10.09 -16.15
C GLY A 56 -1.82 9.00 -15.30
N ASN A 57 -0.55 8.72 -15.55
CA ASN A 57 0.22 7.69 -14.81
C ASN A 57 0.95 8.32 -13.62
N MET A 58 1.14 7.57 -12.53
CA MET A 58 1.97 7.99 -11.38
C MET A 58 3.36 8.52 -11.81
N THR A 59 3.96 7.96 -12.86
CA THR A 59 5.26 8.40 -13.39
C THR A 59 5.27 9.82 -13.96
N GLU A 60 4.09 10.34 -14.32
CA GLU A 60 3.90 11.70 -14.85
C GLU A 60 3.68 12.72 -13.72
N ALA A 61 3.59 12.30 -12.45
CA ALA A 61 3.41 13.21 -11.33
C ALA A 61 4.64 14.11 -11.11
N PRO A 62 4.48 15.32 -10.54
CA PRO A 62 5.61 16.21 -10.25
C PRO A 62 6.66 15.54 -9.35
N LEU A 63 7.95 15.70 -9.68
CA LEU A 63 9.06 15.10 -8.91
C LEU A 63 9.01 15.39 -7.40
N PRO A 64 8.74 16.62 -6.92
CA PRO A 64 8.69 16.88 -5.48
C PRO A 64 7.61 16.06 -4.75
N TYR A 65 6.52 15.74 -5.44
CA TYR A 65 5.46 14.88 -4.92
C TYR A 65 5.92 13.41 -4.89
N LEU A 66 6.53 12.91 -5.97
CA LEU A 66 7.05 11.54 -6.03
C LEU A 66 8.17 11.28 -5.01
N ASP A 67 9.08 12.24 -4.83
CA ASP A 67 10.14 12.17 -3.83
C ASP A 67 9.57 12.03 -2.41
N ARG A 68 8.55 12.85 -2.09
CA ARG A 68 7.83 12.79 -0.83
C ARG A 68 7.11 11.44 -0.68
N LEU A 69 6.31 11.04 -1.68
CA LEU A 69 5.55 9.79 -1.64
C LEU A 69 6.46 8.56 -1.45
N ALA A 70 7.54 8.44 -2.22
CA ALA A 70 8.47 7.31 -2.12
C ALA A 70 9.18 7.26 -0.77
N THR A 71 9.67 8.40 -0.28
CA THR A 71 10.38 8.48 1.01
C THR A 71 9.45 8.08 2.16
N TRP A 72 8.24 8.64 2.20
CA TRP A 72 7.29 8.36 3.29
C TRP A 72 6.63 6.98 3.19
N ALA A 73 6.49 6.41 1.99
CA ALA A 73 6.08 5.01 1.84
C ALA A 73 7.13 4.05 2.44
N GLY A 74 8.43 4.28 2.14
CA GLY A 74 9.52 3.48 2.71
C GLY A 74 9.64 3.64 4.23
N ILE A 75 9.57 4.87 4.73
CA ILE A 75 9.53 5.17 6.17
C ILE A 75 8.32 4.51 6.85
N GLY A 76 7.14 4.53 6.21
CA GLY A 76 5.94 3.88 6.71
C GLY A 76 6.12 2.37 6.88
N VAL A 77 6.70 1.69 5.89
CA VAL A 77 7.04 0.26 5.98
C VAL A 77 7.97 -0.01 7.17
N ALA A 78 9.03 0.79 7.34
CA ALA A 78 9.96 0.62 8.45
C ALA A 78 9.27 0.83 9.81
N ALA A 79 8.45 1.88 9.95
CA ALA A 79 7.68 2.15 11.16
C ALA A 79 6.69 1.03 11.49
N ALA A 80 5.98 0.51 10.49
CA ALA A 80 5.07 -0.63 10.66
C ALA A 80 5.82 -1.89 11.13
N GLY A 81 7.00 -2.16 10.57
CA GLY A 81 7.87 -3.26 11.00
C GLY A 81 8.32 -3.12 12.46
N VAL A 82 8.73 -1.92 12.87
CA VAL A 82 9.11 -1.64 14.27
C VAL A 82 7.92 -1.82 15.21
N VAL A 83 6.77 -1.24 14.89
CA VAL A 83 5.55 -1.40 15.71
C VAL A 83 5.22 -2.87 15.89
N PHE A 84 5.30 -3.65 14.81
CA PHE A 84 4.99 -5.07 14.84
C PHE A 84 5.99 -5.89 15.67
N VAL A 85 7.29 -5.74 15.42
CA VAL A 85 8.33 -6.45 16.18
C VAL A 85 8.24 -6.11 17.67
N MET A 86 8.01 -4.84 18.00
CA MET A 86 7.91 -4.41 19.39
C MET A 86 6.61 -4.86 20.07
N MET A 87 5.51 -5.00 19.31
CA MET A 87 4.29 -5.61 19.82
C MET A 87 4.50 -7.08 20.18
N LEU A 88 5.21 -7.84 19.32
CA LEU A 88 5.58 -9.23 19.60
C LEU A 88 6.53 -9.35 20.80
N ALA A 89 7.54 -8.47 20.88
CA ALA A 89 8.46 -8.42 22.00
C ALA A 89 7.73 -8.09 23.32
N GLY A 90 6.85 -7.08 23.29
CA GLY A 90 6.02 -6.68 24.43
C GLY A 90 5.17 -7.82 24.97
N ALA A 91 4.59 -8.63 24.10
CA ALA A 91 3.80 -9.80 24.47
C ALA A 91 4.62 -10.91 25.15
N ALA A 92 5.94 -10.96 24.92
CA ALA A 92 6.83 -11.95 25.53
C ALA A 92 7.30 -11.55 26.94
N PHE A 93 7.19 -10.28 27.34
CA PHE A 93 7.65 -9.81 28.64
C PHE A 93 6.60 -9.98 29.74
N LYS A 94 7.05 -10.37 30.93
CA LYS A 94 6.20 -10.38 32.14
C LYS A 94 5.84 -8.94 32.55
N PRO A 95 4.62 -8.70 33.08
CA PRO A 95 4.29 -7.46 33.76
C PRO A 95 5.32 -7.15 34.84
N GLY A 96 5.70 -5.87 35.00
CA GLY A 96 6.74 -5.44 35.93
C GLY A 96 8.17 -5.42 35.36
N ASN A 97 8.43 -5.97 34.18
CA ASN A 97 9.76 -5.92 33.56
C ASN A 97 10.07 -4.49 33.05
N ALA A 98 11.23 -3.94 33.38
CA ALA A 98 11.69 -2.64 32.86
C ALA A 98 11.84 -2.63 31.33
N ALA A 99 12.15 -3.78 30.72
CA ALA A 99 12.18 -3.93 29.27
C ALA A 99 10.80 -3.69 28.62
N LEU A 100 9.70 -4.00 29.31
CA LEU A 100 8.35 -3.73 28.84
C LEU A 100 8.09 -2.22 28.74
N LEU A 101 8.62 -1.43 29.68
CA LEU A 101 8.51 0.03 29.66
C LEU A 101 9.27 0.62 28.47
N ALA A 102 10.53 0.21 28.29
CA ALA A 102 11.35 0.69 27.17
C ALA A 102 10.73 0.33 25.80
N THR A 103 10.24 -0.91 25.65
CA THR A 103 9.61 -1.36 24.40
C THR A 103 8.30 -0.65 24.11
N SER A 104 7.45 -0.40 25.11
CA SER A 104 6.18 0.32 24.91
C SER A 104 6.39 1.80 24.56
N GLY A 105 7.39 2.47 25.13
CA GLY A 105 7.76 3.83 24.74
C GLY A 105 8.24 3.93 23.27
N LEU A 106 9.13 3.03 22.86
CA LEU A 106 9.59 2.94 21.47
C LEU A 106 8.45 2.60 20.50
N THR A 107 7.53 1.72 20.91
CA THR A 107 6.36 1.35 20.11
C THR A 107 5.42 2.54 19.91
N ALA A 108 5.16 3.32 20.96
CA ALA A 108 4.35 4.53 20.87
C ALA A 108 4.96 5.55 19.90
N PHE A 109 6.28 5.75 19.96
CA PHE A 109 6.98 6.64 19.02
C PHE A 109 6.88 6.13 17.57
N ALA A 110 7.17 4.85 17.34
CA ALA A 110 7.06 4.23 16.01
C ALA A 110 5.62 4.31 15.46
N ALA A 111 4.62 4.18 16.31
CA ALA A 111 3.20 4.29 15.95
C ALA A 111 2.79 5.72 15.57
N LEU A 112 3.31 6.75 16.26
CA LEU A 112 3.12 8.14 15.85
C LEU A 112 3.79 8.43 14.51
N TRP A 113 4.99 7.87 14.31
CA TRP A 113 5.72 7.98 13.05
C TRP A 113 4.98 7.30 11.89
N TRP A 114 4.38 6.12 12.14
CA TRP A 114 3.48 5.43 11.21
C TRP A 114 2.28 6.31 10.84
N GLY A 115 1.57 6.86 11.82
CA GLY A 115 0.43 7.75 11.58
C GLY A 115 0.79 8.97 10.73
N TYR A 116 1.96 9.56 10.98
CA TYR A 116 2.49 10.65 10.18
C TYR A 116 2.83 10.23 8.75
N ALA A 117 3.53 9.10 8.57
CA ALA A 117 3.86 8.56 7.25
C ALA A 117 2.59 8.30 6.41
N VAL A 118 1.56 7.69 7.03
CA VAL A 118 0.26 7.47 6.38
C VAL A 118 -0.40 8.80 6.00
N ARG A 119 -0.33 9.82 6.85
CA ARG A 119 -0.90 11.15 6.53
C ARG A 119 -0.27 11.74 5.26
N VAL A 120 1.05 11.60 5.12
CA VAL A 120 1.80 12.10 3.94
C VAL A 120 1.52 11.25 2.70
N VAL A 121 1.55 9.91 2.81
CA VAL A 121 1.22 9.00 1.69
C VAL A 121 -0.22 9.20 1.20
N THR A 122 -1.11 9.59 2.10
CA THR A 122 -2.51 9.93 1.76
C THR A 122 -2.71 11.38 1.35
N GLU A 123 -1.66 12.16 1.06
CA GLU A 123 -1.83 13.47 0.42
C GLU A 123 -2.57 13.32 -0.93
N PRO A 124 -3.46 14.28 -1.29
CA PRO A 124 -4.07 14.33 -2.62
C PRO A 124 -2.99 14.20 -3.69
N ARG A 125 -3.22 13.29 -4.65
CA ARG A 125 -2.26 13.08 -5.74
C ARG A 125 -2.15 14.33 -6.59
N ARG A 126 -0.93 14.62 -7.05
CA ARG A 126 -0.64 15.73 -7.96
C ARG A 126 -0.43 15.16 -9.36
N LEU A 127 -1.28 15.59 -10.30
CA LEU A 127 -1.18 15.20 -11.69
C LEU A 127 -0.16 16.14 -12.36
N GLY A 128 0.79 15.61 -13.14
CA GLY A 128 1.73 16.47 -13.87
C GLY A 128 1.18 16.98 -15.20
N VAL A 129 0.05 16.45 -15.65
CA VAL A 129 -0.68 16.94 -16.83
C VAL A 129 -1.97 17.59 -16.37
N ALA A 130 -2.32 18.73 -16.99
CA ALA A 130 -3.59 19.40 -16.75
C ALA A 130 -4.75 18.41 -16.98
N SER A 131 -5.56 18.21 -15.94
CA SER A 131 -6.68 17.30 -15.93
C SER A 131 -7.84 17.97 -15.20
N ASN A 132 -9.05 17.76 -15.70
CA ASN A 132 -10.28 18.28 -15.09
C ASN A 132 -10.67 17.52 -13.80
N ILE A 133 -9.85 16.55 -13.37
CA ILE A 133 -10.09 15.76 -12.16
C ILE A 133 -9.63 16.56 -10.95
N ASN A 134 -10.57 16.91 -10.07
CA ASN A 134 -10.26 17.52 -8.79
C ASN A 134 -9.74 16.46 -7.80
N THR A 135 -8.42 16.36 -7.65
CA THR A 135 -7.79 15.35 -6.78
C THR A 135 -8.03 15.60 -5.29
N GLU A 136 -8.42 16.82 -4.89
CA GLU A 136 -8.74 17.20 -3.51
C GLU A 136 -10.06 16.62 -3.02
N THR A 137 -11.04 16.45 -3.91
CA THR A 137 -12.33 15.82 -3.59
C THR A 137 -12.32 14.32 -3.86
N GLU A 138 -11.51 13.88 -4.83
CA GLU A 138 -11.31 12.48 -5.15
C GLU A 138 -10.83 11.70 -3.92
N TRP A 139 -11.56 10.65 -3.52
CA TRP A 139 -11.23 9.78 -2.38
C TRP A 139 -11.10 10.50 -1.02
N LYS A 140 -11.65 11.72 -0.87
CA LYS A 140 -11.56 12.51 0.38
C LYS A 140 -12.01 11.71 1.62
N ARG A 141 -13.10 10.94 1.49
CA ARG A 141 -13.63 10.08 2.57
C ARG A 141 -12.62 9.01 2.99
N TRP A 142 -12.03 8.30 2.04
CA TRP A 142 -11.02 7.25 2.30
C TRP A 142 -9.75 7.81 2.93
N ARG A 143 -9.29 8.98 2.47
CA ARG A 143 -8.16 9.68 3.09
C ARG A 143 -8.43 10.02 4.55
N TYR A 144 -9.60 10.58 4.85
CA TYR A 144 -9.96 10.98 6.20
C TYR A 144 -10.04 9.77 7.14
N LEU A 145 -10.74 8.70 6.72
CA LEU A 145 -10.84 7.45 7.49
C LEU A 145 -9.47 6.83 7.74
N THR A 146 -8.63 6.76 6.71
CA THR A 146 -7.26 6.25 6.81
C THR A 146 -6.45 7.06 7.82
N ARG A 147 -6.43 8.39 7.68
CA ARG A 147 -5.65 9.27 8.57
C ARG A 147 -6.06 9.14 10.03
N TRP A 148 -7.35 9.29 10.32
CA TRP A 148 -7.82 9.27 11.70
C TRP A 148 -7.62 7.91 12.35
N SER A 149 -7.96 6.83 11.64
CA SER A 149 -7.76 5.49 12.19
C SER A 149 -6.29 5.17 12.44
N GLN A 150 -5.37 5.62 11.58
CA GLN A 150 -3.94 5.33 11.78
C GLN A 150 -3.30 6.18 12.90
N TRP A 151 -3.84 7.35 13.24
CA TRP A 151 -3.42 8.09 14.46
C TRP A 151 -3.80 7.36 15.76
N LEU A 152 -4.82 6.51 15.74
CA LEU A 152 -5.22 5.74 16.91
C LEU A 152 -4.18 4.72 17.36
N TRP A 153 -3.23 4.33 16.49
CA TRP A 153 -2.08 3.53 16.90
C TRP A 153 -1.24 4.28 17.94
N GLY A 154 -0.87 5.53 17.63
CA GLY A 154 -0.07 6.37 18.53
C GLY A 154 -0.80 6.65 19.84
N VAL A 155 -2.10 7.01 19.77
CA VAL A 155 -2.93 7.24 20.96
C VAL A 155 -3.04 5.97 21.81
N GLY A 156 -3.35 4.84 21.17
CA GLY A 156 -3.52 3.55 21.84
C GLY A 156 -2.26 3.10 22.58
N PHE A 157 -1.12 3.08 21.89
CA PHE A 157 0.15 2.70 22.51
C PHE A 157 0.59 3.68 23.59
N THR A 158 0.36 4.99 23.42
CA THR A 158 0.69 5.99 24.45
C THR A 158 -0.13 5.77 25.72
N LEU A 159 -1.44 5.52 25.60
CA LEU A 159 -2.30 5.26 26.75
C LEU A 159 -1.94 3.94 27.45
N VAL A 160 -1.63 2.90 26.69
CA VAL A 160 -1.14 1.62 27.24
C VAL A 160 0.22 1.80 27.93
N PHE A 161 1.13 2.59 27.35
CA PHE A 161 2.41 2.93 27.96
C PHE A 161 2.25 3.67 29.28
N VAL A 162 1.38 4.70 29.32
CA VAL A 162 1.07 5.45 30.55
C VAL A 162 0.48 4.52 31.62
N ALA A 163 -0.48 3.65 31.24
CA ALA A 163 -1.07 2.68 32.15
C ALA A 163 -0.01 1.68 32.69
N ALA A 164 0.86 1.16 31.82
CA ALA A 164 1.94 0.27 32.21
C ALA A 164 2.95 0.95 33.15
N THR A 165 3.33 2.19 32.86
CA THR A 165 4.25 2.99 33.69
C THR A 165 3.67 3.22 35.09
N ALA A 166 2.40 3.62 35.15
CA ALA A 166 1.70 3.84 36.41
C ALA A 166 1.57 2.56 37.24
N LEU A 167 1.26 1.43 36.59
CA LEU A 167 1.21 0.11 37.23
C LEU A 167 2.59 -0.29 37.79
N HIS A 168 3.66 -0.17 37.02
CA HIS A 168 5.01 -0.49 37.49
C HIS A 168 5.43 0.39 38.68
N GLY A 169 5.12 1.68 38.63
CA GLY A 169 5.39 2.60 39.75
C GLY A 169 4.61 2.20 41.02
N ALA A 170 3.34 1.84 40.88
CA ALA A 170 2.50 1.41 41.98
C ALA A 170 2.98 0.08 42.60
N LEU A 171 3.40 -0.88 41.77
CA LEU A 171 4.00 -2.15 42.22
C LEU A 171 5.36 -1.93 42.91
N ALA A 172 6.19 -1.01 42.40
CA ALA A 172 7.46 -0.68 43.02
C ALA A 172 7.27 -0.05 44.41
N LEU A 173 6.30 0.86 44.55
CA LEU A 173 5.93 1.44 45.85
C LEU A 173 5.39 0.38 46.82
N GLN A 174 4.56 -0.55 46.34
CA GLN A 174 4.06 -1.65 47.17
C GLN A 174 5.19 -2.56 47.66
N ASN A 175 6.13 -2.92 46.78
CA ASN A 175 7.30 -3.71 47.15
C ASN A 175 8.19 -2.99 48.18
N ALA A 176 8.29 -1.66 48.10
CA ALA A 176 9.03 -0.85 49.06
C ALA A 176 8.30 -0.69 50.41
N ALA A 177 6.96 -0.67 50.41
CA ALA A 177 6.14 -0.49 51.62
C ALA A 177 6.02 -1.77 52.49
N GLY A 178 6.46 -2.93 51.99
CA GLY A 178 6.44 -4.20 52.70
C GLY A 178 5.10 -4.96 52.64
N PRO A 179 5.08 -6.23 53.10
CA PRO A 179 3.98 -7.17 52.87
C PRO A 179 2.67 -6.88 53.64
N SER A 180 2.65 -5.89 54.52
CA SER A 180 1.49 -5.60 55.40
C SER A 180 0.43 -4.68 54.78
N THR A 181 0.58 -4.22 53.54
CA THR A 181 -0.45 -3.42 52.85
C THR A 181 -1.48 -4.31 52.15
N THR A 182 -2.41 -4.87 52.93
CA THR A 182 -3.58 -5.58 52.41
C THR A 182 -4.58 -4.57 51.83
N GLY A 183 -4.44 -4.25 50.53
CA GLY A 183 -5.44 -3.42 49.84
C GLY A 183 -4.94 -2.69 48.59
N PHE A 184 -4.17 -3.36 47.72
CA PHE A 184 -3.79 -2.75 46.44
C PHE A 184 -5.01 -2.61 45.53
N VAL A 185 -5.66 -1.46 45.60
CA VAL A 185 -6.70 -1.07 44.64
C VAL A 185 -5.99 -0.40 43.47
N MET A 186 -6.07 -1.04 42.29
CA MET A 186 -5.60 -0.42 41.06
C MET A 186 -6.28 0.94 40.88
N PRO A 187 -5.53 2.04 40.72
CA PRO A 187 -6.13 3.35 40.51
C PRO A 187 -7.06 3.30 39.29
N ALA A 188 -8.30 3.79 39.44
CA ALA A 188 -9.31 3.75 38.38
C ALA A 188 -8.80 4.34 37.04
N ILE A 189 -7.92 5.34 37.12
CA ILE A 189 -7.27 5.98 35.97
C ILE A 189 -6.39 5.03 35.15
N VAL A 190 -5.73 4.05 35.78
CA VAL A 190 -4.88 3.06 35.10
C VAL A 190 -5.74 2.11 34.30
N THR A 191 -6.80 1.59 34.91
CA THR A 191 -7.77 0.71 34.24
C THR A 191 -8.47 1.43 33.08
N ALA A 192 -8.94 2.65 33.31
CA ALA A 192 -9.57 3.45 32.26
C ALA A 192 -8.61 3.71 31.09
N SER A 193 -7.36 4.09 31.37
CA SER A 193 -6.35 4.34 30.34
C SER A 193 -6.04 3.08 29.53
N ALA A 194 -5.91 1.92 30.18
CA ALA A 194 -5.70 0.65 29.50
C ALA A 194 -6.90 0.26 28.62
N MET A 195 -8.13 0.44 29.09
CA MET A 195 -9.34 0.14 28.32
C MET A 195 -9.48 1.04 27.09
N VAL A 196 -9.33 2.37 27.27
CA VAL A 196 -9.41 3.34 26.16
C VAL A 196 -8.25 3.11 25.18
N GLY A 197 -7.05 2.86 25.68
CA GLY A 197 -5.89 2.53 24.84
C GLY A 197 -6.10 1.28 24.01
N THR A 198 -6.65 0.22 24.61
CA THR A 198 -6.98 -1.04 23.92
C THR A 198 -8.06 -0.83 22.86
N ALA A 199 -9.12 -0.09 23.18
CA ALA A 199 -10.17 0.24 22.21
C ALA A 199 -9.61 1.04 21.02
N ALA A 200 -8.72 2.00 21.28
CA ALA A 200 -8.04 2.76 20.23
C ALA A 200 -7.18 1.85 19.33
N LEU A 201 -6.43 0.90 19.90
CA LEU A 201 -5.64 -0.07 19.12
C LEU A 201 -6.52 -0.97 18.24
N LEU A 202 -7.66 -1.45 18.74
CA LEU A 202 -8.61 -2.25 17.95
C LEU A 202 -9.18 -1.44 16.77
N LEU A 203 -9.54 -0.18 17.01
CA LEU A 203 -10.00 0.73 15.96
C LEU A 203 -8.88 1.07 14.96
N ALA A 204 -7.63 1.20 15.42
CA ALA A 204 -6.47 1.43 14.58
C ALA A 204 -6.20 0.23 13.65
N PHE A 205 -6.33 -0.98 14.18
CA PHE A 205 -6.22 -2.22 13.42
C PHE A 205 -7.34 -2.34 12.38
N ALA A 206 -8.60 -2.07 12.75
CA ALA A 206 -9.70 -1.99 11.80
C ALA A 206 -9.44 -0.91 10.72
N GLY A 207 -8.75 0.17 11.08
CA GLY A 207 -8.25 1.21 10.19
C GLY A 207 -7.29 0.75 9.09
N LEU A 208 -6.68 -0.44 9.21
CA LEU A 208 -5.88 -1.01 8.13
C LEU A 208 -6.73 -1.32 6.89
N ILE A 209 -8.04 -1.54 7.05
CA ILE A 209 -8.99 -1.74 5.95
C ILE A 209 -9.07 -0.51 5.03
N PRO A 210 -9.49 0.69 5.49
CA PRO A 210 -9.51 1.87 4.63
C PRO A 210 -8.12 2.24 4.11
N THR A 211 -7.06 1.95 4.88
CA THR A 211 -5.67 2.14 4.42
C THR A 211 -5.35 1.27 3.20
N ALA A 212 -5.63 -0.03 3.26
CA ALA A 212 -5.40 -0.96 2.16
C ALA A 212 -6.22 -0.58 0.91
N VAL A 213 -7.50 -0.22 1.09
CA VAL A 213 -8.36 0.25 0.00
C VAL A 213 -7.80 1.51 -0.63
N TYR A 214 -7.36 2.49 0.15
CA TYR A 214 -6.76 3.71 -0.37
C TYR A 214 -5.48 3.44 -1.15
N LEU A 215 -4.58 2.61 -0.62
CA LEU A 215 -3.35 2.22 -1.31
C LEU A 215 -3.63 1.46 -2.60
N SER A 216 -4.73 0.69 -2.67
CA SER A 216 -5.13 0.03 -3.91
C SER A 216 -5.46 1.01 -5.03
N PHE A 217 -6.06 2.17 -4.70
CA PHE A 217 -6.32 3.23 -5.68
C PHE A 217 -5.04 3.89 -6.17
N LEU A 218 -4.03 4.03 -5.29
CA LEU A 218 -2.71 4.52 -5.70
C LEU A 218 -1.96 3.51 -6.58
N ALA A 219 -2.07 2.21 -6.28
CA ALA A 219 -1.49 1.15 -7.11
C ALA A 219 -2.14 1.09 -8.50
N ASP A 220 -3.47 1.23 -8.58
CA ASP A 220 -4.18 1.35 -9.87
C ASP A 220 -3.72 2.59 -10.65
N TRP A 221 -3.50 3.73 -9.97
CA TRP A 221 -2.99 4.94 -10.62
C TRP A 221 -1.58 4.74 -11.21
N ALA A 222 -0.77 3.88 -10.59
CA ALA A 222 0.52 3.46 -11.12
C ALA A 222 0.40 2.37 -12.22
N ASN A 223 -0.82 1.96 -12.59
CA ASN A 223 -1.13 0.87 -13.50
C ASN A 223 -0.62 -0.52 -13.03
N ASP A 224 -0.48 -0.74 -11.72
CA ASP A 224 -0.19 -2.06 -11.15
C ASP A 224 -1.47 -2.72 -10.59
N ILE A 225 -2.26 -3.27 -11.51
CA ILE A 225 -3.53 -3.94 -11.20
C ILE A 225 -3.30 -5.14 -10.26
N SER A 226 -2.16 -5.83 -10.38
CA SER A 226 -1.84 -7.00 -9.56
C SER A 226 -1.64 -6.63 -8.09
N LEU A 227 -0.97 -5.51 -7.83
CA LEU A 227 -0.76 -4.98 -6.49
C LEU A 227 -2.07 -4.42 -5.93
N ALA A 228 -2.82 -3.69 -6.74
CA ALA A 228 -4.12 -3.16 -6.34
C ALA A 228 -5.10 -4.28 -5.93
N MET A 229 -5.15 -5.38 -6.69
CA MET A 229 -5.96 -6.56 -6.35
C MET A 229 -5.53 -7.15 -4.99
N ARG A 230 -4.23 -7.32 -4.74
CA ARG A 230 -3.72 -7.82 -3.46
C ARG A 230 -4.08 -6.90 -2.28
N LEU A 231 -3.94 -5.59 -2.47
CA LEU A 231 -4.34 -4.59 -1.47
C LEU A 231 -5.85 -4.58 -1.21
N ARG A 232 -6.69 -4.88 -2.21
CA ARG A 232 -8.14 -5.06 -2.05
C ARG A 232 -8.52 -6.34 -1.31
N MET A 233 -7.70 -7.39 -1.43
CA MET A 233 -7.93 -8.65 -0.73
C MET A 233 -7.52 -8.59 0.76
N ALA A 234 -6.54 -7.76 1.11
CA ALA A 234 -6.05 -7.62 2.49
C ALA A 234 -7.16 -7.29 3.53
N PRO A 235 -8.12 -6.37 3.25
CA PRO A 235 -9.27 -6.14 4.12
C PRO A 235 -10.06 -7.38 4.54
N PHE A 236 -10.28 -8.33 3.63
CA PHE A 236 -11.07 -9.53 3.92
C PHE A 236 -10.34 -10.43 4.92
N MET A 237 -9.01 -10.57 4.75
CA MET A 237 -8.18 -11.33 5.70
C MET A 237 -8.15 -10.68 7.08
N LEU A 238 -8.04 -9.35 7.12
CA LEU A 238 -8.06 -8.60 8.38
C LEU A 238 -9.42 -8.71 9.08
N LEU A 239 -10.53 -8.63 8.33
CA LEU A 239 -11.88 -8.72 8.87
C LEU A 239 -12.20 -10.09 9.47
N ILE A 240 -11.61 -11.17 8.93
CA ILE A 240 -11.73 -12.52 9.51
C ILE A 240 -10.89 -12.66 10.78
N SER A 241 -9.69 -12.09 10.81
CA SER A 241 -8.77 -12.23 11.96
C SER A 241 -9.26 -11.58 13.25
N LEU A 242 -9.98 -10.45 13.15
CA LEU A 242 -10.43 -9.68 14.31
C LEU A 242 -11.45 -10.44 15.18
N PRO A 243 -12.57 -10.96 14.64
CA PRO A 243 -13.52 -11.77 15.40
C PRO A 243 -12.90 -13.05 15.95
N VAL A 244 -12.03 -13.71 15.19
CA VAL A 244 -11.34 -14.92 15.64
C VAL A 244 -10.45 -14.62 16.85
N GLY A 245 -9.67 -13.54 16.79
CA GLY A 245 -8.85 -13.09 17.92
C GLY A 245 -9.70 -12.70 19.14
N ALA A 246 -10.80 -11.95 18.94
CA ALA A 246 -11.69 -11.53 20.02
C ALA A 246 -12.41 -12.72 20.68
N PHE A 247 -12.98 -13.63 19.88
CA PHE A 247 -13.60 -14.87 20.34
C PHE A 247 -12.61 -15.71 21.16
N PHE A 248 -11.37 -15.79 20.69
CA PHE A 248 -10.31 -16.50 21.39
C PHE A 248 -9.98 -15.85 22.74
N MET A 249 -9.85 -14.53 22.81
CA MET A 249 -9.62 -13.82 24.08
C MET A 249 -10.76 -14.03 25.08
N ILE A 250 -12.01 -14.10 24.62
CA ILE A 250 -13.17 -14.43 25.46
C ILE A 250 -13.05 -15.88 25.97
N LEU A 251 -12.75 -16.84 25.10
CA LEU A 251 -12.58 -18.24 25.46
C LEU A 251 -11.47 -18.43 26.50
N LEU A 252 -10.36 -17.71 26.37
CA LEU A 252 -9.24 -17.71 27.33
C LEU A 252 -9.67 -17.29 28.74
N SER A 253 -10.61 -16.35 28.84
CA SER A 253 -11.11 -15.88 30.14
C SER A 253 -11.93 -16.94 30.90
N MET A 254 -12.55 -17.89 30.18
CA MET A 254 -13.47 -18.88 30.74
C MET A 254 -12.80 -20.15 31.27
N VAL A 255 -11.58 -20.49 30.83
CA VAL A 255 -10.87 -21.71 31.26
C VAL A 255 -10.24 -21.48 32.65
N ARG A 256 -10.46 -22.35 33.66
CA ARG A 256 -9.84 -22.31 35.02
C ARG A 256 -8.57 -23.19 35.14
N SER A 257 -7.84 -23.06 36.26
CA SER A 257 -6.38 -22.86 36.38
C SER A 257 -5.35 -23.95 35.98
N THR A 258 -5.71 -25.19 35.63
CA THR A 258 -4.70 -26.25 35.36
C THR A 258 -4.73 -26.78 33.94
N ALA A 259 -5.90 -26.94 33.32
CA ALA A 259 -6.03 -27.25 31.89
C ALA A 259 -5.60 -26.07 30.98
N ARG A 260 -5.43 -24.87 31.56
CA ARG A 260 -4.99 -23.65 30.87
C ARG A 260 -3.74 -23.89 30.04
N MET A 261 -2.65 -24.39 30.61
CA MET A 261 -1.36 -24.42 29.87
C MET A 261 -1.41 -25.34 28.65
N ILE A 262 -2.11 -26.48 28.73
CA ILE A 262 -2.17 -27.49 27.66
C ILE A 262 -3.05 -27.01 26.49
N ILE A 263 -4.17 -26.35 26.78
CA ILE A 263 -5.13 -25.90 25.75
C ILE A 263 -4.78 -24.50 25.22
N ILE A 264 -4.31 -23.61 26.09
CA ILE A 264 -4.06 -22.19 25.75
C ILE A 264 -2.81 -22.03 24.90
N ALA A 265 -1.71 -22.71 25.22
CA ALA A 265 -0.47 -22.56 24.47
C ALA A 265 -0.63 -22.87 22.97
N PRO A 266 -1.18 -24.02 22.54
CA PRO A 266 -1.38 -24.28 21.12
C PRO A 266 -2.40 -23.33 20.49
N ALA A 267 -3.45 -22.93 21.22
CA ALA A 267 -4.45 -22.05 20.67
C ALA A 267 -3.93 -20.60 20.51
N ILE A 268 -3.12 -20.09 21.45
CA ILE A 268 -2.38 -18.82 21.28
C ILE A 268 -1.43 -18.94 20.08
N ALA A 269 -0.73 -20.07 19.93
CA ALA A 269 0.16 -20.27 18.79
C ALA A 269 -0.61 -20.25 17.46
N ILE A 270 -1.78 -20.90 17.37
CA ILE A 270 -2.63 -20.90 16.17
C ILE A 270 -3.17 -19.51 15.86
N VAL A 271 -3.73 -18.80 16.85
CA VAL A 271 -4.27 -17.45 16.66
C VAL A 271 -3.16 -16.46 16.34
N GLY A 272 -2.02 -16.58 17.02
CA GLY A 272 -0.81 -15.83 16.73
C GLY A 272 -0.35 -16.06 15.29
N ALA A 273 -0.18 -17.31 14.88
CA ALA A 273 0.20 -17.66 13.50
C ALA A 273 -0.81 -17.12 12.47
N GLY A 274 -2.12 -17.23 12.74
CA GLY A 274 -3.16 -16.66 11.88
C GLY A 274 -3.03 -15.14 11.74
N LEU A 275 -2.83 -14.42 12.86
CA LEU A 275 -2.57 -12.98 12.84
C LEU A 275 -1.29 -12.62 12.09
N LEU A 276 -0.21 -13.38 12.26
CA LEU A 276 1.05 -13.20 11.52
C LEU A 276 0.82 -13.35 10.01
N VAL A 277 0.06 -14.36 9.58
CA VAL A 277 -0.29 -14.58 8.17
C VAL A 277 -1.12 -13.42 7.64
N CYS A 278 -2.19 -13.02 8.34
CA CYS A 278 -3.04 -11.90 7.94
C CYS A 278 -2.26 -10.58 7.85
N LEU A 279 -1.33 -10.33 8.77
CA LEU A 279 -0.45 -9.17 8.72
C LEU A 279 0.56 -9.28 7.57
N GLY A 280 1.11 -10.46 7.30
CA GLY A 280 1.96 -10.71 6.13
C GLY A 280 1.26 -10.36 4.81
N PHE A 281 -0.03 -10.70 4.69
CA PHE A 281 -0.86 -10.32 3.54
C PHE A 281 -1.05 -8.82 3.36
N PHE A 282 -0.86 -8.01 4.40
CA PHE A 282 -0.88 -6.54 4.30
C PHE A 282 0.52 -5.95 4.13
N ILE A 283 1.50 -6.41 4.90
CA ILE A 283 2.88 -5.91 4.90
C ILE A 283 3.59 -6.17 3.57
N VAL A 284 3.40 -7.35 2.96
CA VAL A 284 4.06 -7.67 1.68
C VAL A 284 3.58 -6.72 0.56
N PRO A 285 2.27 -6.51 0.33
CA PRO A 285 1.81 -5.47 -0.60
C PRO A 285 2.25 -4.06 -0.22
N LEU A 286 2.37 -3.72 1.07
CA LEU A 286 2.87 -2.42 1.50
C LEU A 286 4.34 -2.21 1.10
N ILE A 287 5.18 -3.24 1.24
CA ILE A 287 6.57 -3.22 0.76
C ILE A 287 6.60 -3.07 -0.77
N GLN A 288 5.79 -3.85 -1.49
CA GLN A 288 5.68 -3.75 -2.95
C GLN A 288 5.24 -2.35 -3.39
N PHE A 289 4.31 -1.73 -2.67
CA PHE A 289 3.88 -0.36 -2.91
C PHE A 289 5.02 0.64 -2.71
N ALA A 290 5.81 0.51 -1.64
CA ALA A 290 6.98 1.39 -1.43
C ALA A 290 8.02 1.24 -2.56
N ILE A 291 8.27 0.01 -3.02
CA ILE A 291 9.15 -0.27 -4.17
C ILE A 291 8.60 0.38 -5.44
N LEU A 292 7.29 0.29 -5.67
CA LEU A 292 6.61 0.90 -6.82
C LEU A 292 6.75 2.43 -6.82
N CYS A 293 6.58 3.08 -5.66
CA CYS A 293 6.78 4.53 -5.55
C CYS A 293 8.23 4.94 -5.86
N HIS A 294 9.22 4.17 -5.40
CA HIS A 294 10.63 4.42 -5.71
C HIS A 294 10.95 4.19 -7.19
N TRP A 295 10.36 3.16 -7.80
CA TRP A 295 10.46 2.93 -9.24
C TRP A 295 9.84 4.09 -10.04
N ALA A 296 8.64 4.55 -9.65
CA ALA A 296 7.96 5.64 -10.34
C ALA A 296 8.78 6.95 -10.30
N ARG A 297 9.39 7.25 -9.15
CA ARG A 297 10.34 8.36 -8.98
C ARG A 297 11.54 8.24 -9.94
N LYS A 298 12.20 7.08 -9.96
CA LYS A 298 13.36 6.84 -10.87
C LYS A 298 12.97 6.92 -12.34
N ASN A 299 11.81 6.38 -12.72
CA ASN A 299 11.35 6.43 -14.11
C ASN A 299 11.01 7.87 -14.55
N SER A 300 10.38 8.65 -13.66
CA SER A 300 10.06 10.06 -13.92
C SER A 300 11.31 10.91 -14.14
N THR A 301 12.35 10.73 -13.30
CA THR A 301 13.64 11.41 -13.49
C THR A 301 14.32 11.03 -14.81
N GLN A 302 14.34 9.73 -15.15
CA GLN A 302 14.90 9.27 -16.43
C GLN A 302 14.14 9.81 -17.65
N ALA A 303 12.80 9.92 -17.56
CA ALA A 303 11.99 10.52 -18.61
C ALA A 303 12.34 12.00 -18.82
N LEU A 304 12.44 12.77 -17.73
CA LEU A 304 12.84 14.18 -17.78
C LEU A 304 14.25 14.37 -18.34
N ASP A 305 15.21 13.51 -17.97
CA ASP A 305 16.57 13.58 -18.50
C ASP A 305 16.65 13.18 -19.97
N ARG A 306 15.79 12.25 -20.42
CA ARG A 306 15.64 11.94 -21.84
C ARG A 306 15.10 13.16 -22.61
N ASP A 307 14.09 13.82 -22.06
CA ASP A 307 13.46 14.98 -22.70
C ASP A 307 14.41 16.19 -22.71
N ARG A 308 15.18 16.41 -21.64
CA ARG A 308 16.27 17.40 -21.60
C ARG A 308 17.32 17.15 -22.67
N ARG A 309 17.76 15.89 -22.84
CA ARG A 309 18.72 15.52 -23.90
C ARG A 309 18.13 15.73 -25.29
N ALA A 310 16.87 15.38 -25.49
CA ALA A 310 16.18 15.62 -26.76
C ALA A 310 16.07 17.12 -27.07
N SER A 311 15.68 17.95 -26.10
CA SER A 311 15.60 19.40 -26.23
C SER A 311 16.97 20.03 -26.48
N ALA A 312 18.02 19.60 -25.76
CA ALA A 312 19.39 20.07 -26.00
C ALA A 312 19.88 19.72 -27.41
N ALA A 313 19.55 18.54 -27.93
CA ALA A 313 19.86 18.15 -29.31
C ALA A 313 19.06 18.95 -30.35
N ILE A 314 17.86 19.42 -30.02
CA ILE A 314 17.10 20.34 -30.87
C ILE A 314 17.76 21.72 -30.86
N VAL A 315 18.08 22.26 -29.69
CA VAL A 315 18.74 23.58 -29.55
C VAL A 315 20.07 23.61 -30.29
N ARG A 316 20.93 22.59 -30.11
CA ARG A 316 22.21 22.49 -30.84
C ARG A 316 22.03 22.49 -32.36
N ARG A 317 20.98 21.84 -32.88
CA ARG A 317 20.71 21.85 -34.34
C ARG A 317 20.27 23.22 -34.83
N VAL A 318 19.48 23.94 -34.03
CA VAL A 318 19.05 25.30 -34.33
C VAL A 318 20.25 26.25 -34.33
N GLU A 319 21.13 26.13 -33.33
CA GLU A 319 22.37 26.92 -33.24
C GLU A 319 23.34 26.62 -34.38
N ASP A 320 23.49 25.35 -34.76
CA ASP A 320 24.33 24.92 -35.89
C ASP A 320 23.76 25.34 -37.27
N GLY A 321 22.56 25.93 -37.33
CA GLY A 321 21.86 26.21 -38.60
C GLY A 321 21.53 24.95 -39.41
N LYS A 322 21.57 23.77 -38.79
CA LYS A 322 21.30 22.50 -39.46
C LYS A 322 19.79 22.29 -39.53
N ALA A 323 19.27 22.28 -40.75
CA ALA A 323 17.91 21.83 -41.00
C ALA A 323 17.73 20.42 -40.41
N LYS A 324 16.54 20.14 -39.87
CA LYS A 324 16.21 18.79 -39.41
C LYS A 324 16.32 17.87 -40.63
N ASP A 325 17.25 16.91 -40.59
CA ASP A 325 17.34 15.87 -41.61
C ASP A 325 15.92 15.35 -41.84
N GLN A 326 15.45 15.43 -43.09
CA GLN A 326 14.20 14.78 -43.44
C GLN A 326 14.36 13.33 -42.99
N PRO A 327 13.44 12.80 -42.16
CA PRO A 327 13.55 11.43 -41.72
C PRO A 327 13.60 10.59 -42.98
N THR A 328 14.80 10.08 -43.31
CA THR A 328 14.98 9.18 -44.44
C THR A 328 13.96 8.10 -44.20
N PRO A 329 12.99 7.89 -45.12
CA PRO A 329 11.97 6.88 -44.93
C PRO A 329 12.73 5.61 -44.63
N ARG A 330 12.68 5.16 -43.37
CA ARG A 330 13.33 3.92 -42.98
C ARG A 330 12.58 2.90 -43.80
N VAL A 331 13.20 2.44 -44.89
CA VAL A 331 12.84 1.18 -45.52
C VAL A 331 12.87 0.24 -44.33
N ARG A 332 11.69 -0.18 -43.87
CA ARG A 332 11.60 -1.28 -42.93
C ARG A 332 12.15 -2.45 -43.73
N GLU A 333 13.46 -2.62 -43.74
CA GLU A 333 14.05 -3.92 -43.98
C GLU A 333 13.25 -4.83 -43.07
N GLY A 334 12.50 -5.74 -43.68
CA GLY A 334 11.68 -6.70 -42.98
C GLY A 334 12.63 -7.54 -42.15
N LYS A 335 13.00 -7.05 -40.97
CA LYS A 335 13.67 -7.85 -39.97
C LYS A 335 12.72 -9.01 -39.79
N PRO A 336 13.12 -10.24 -40.16
CA PRO A 336 12.28 -11.40 -39.97
C PRO A 336 11.83 -11.32 -38.51
N SER A 337 10.53 -11.33 -38.29
CA SER A 337 9.95 -11.24 -36.96
C SER A 337 10.59 -12.35 -36.15
N ARG A 338 11.63 -12.04 -35.36
CA ARG A 338 12.12 -12.96 -34.34
C ARG A 338 10.88 -13.22 -33.50
N PRO A 339 10.39 -14.46 -33.41
CA PRO A 339 9.22 -14.75 -32.63
C PRO A 339 9.48 -14.18 -31.23
N GLN A 340 8.69 -13.18 -30.84
CA GLN A 340 8.67 -12.66 -29.47
C GLN A 340 7.98 -13.69 -28.57
N GLY A 341 8.43 -14.95 -28.65
CA GLY A 341 8.17 -15.92 -27.62
C GLY A 341 8.80 -15.38 -26.36
N LEU A 342 7.98 -15.20 -25.34
CA LEU A 342 8.42 -15.15 -23.95
C LEU A 342 9.44 -16.27 -23.75
N HIS A 343 10.73 -15.96 -23.76
CA HIS A 343 11.68 -16.77 -23.00
C HIS A 343 11.39 -16.46 -21.53
N MET A 344 10.33 -17.09 -21.00
CA MET A 344 10.47 -17.57 -19.64
C MET A 344 11.60 -18.59 -19.71
N PRO A 345 12.68 -18.47 -18.91
CA PRO A 345 13.55 -19.61 -18.71
C PRO A 345 12.65 -20.76 -18.27
N ALA A 346 12.77 -21.90 -18.93
CA ALA A 346 12.12 -23.12 -18.48
C ALA A 346 12.57 -23.36 -17.04
N THR A 347 11.72 -23.01 -16.08
CA THR A 347 11.81 -23.58 -14.74
C THR A 347 11.69 -25.08 -14.98
N GLY A 348 12.75 -25.82 -14.67
CA GLY A 348 12.82 -27.27 -14.84
C GLY A 348 11.58 -27.92 -14.23
N GLY A 349 10.63 -28.25 -15.10
CA GLY A 349 9.52 -29.12 -14.77
C GLY A 349 10.06 -30.52 -14.83
N GLU A 350 10.19 -31.14 -13.66
CA GLU A 350 10.15 -32.59 -13.53
C GLU A 350 8.97 -33.09 -14.36
N GLY A 351 9.26 -34.00 -15.29
CA GLY A 351 8.26 -34.59 -16.16
C GLY A 351 7.19 -35.26 -15.32
N TYR A 352 5.93 -34.89 -15.56
CA TYR A 352 4.83 -35.77 -15.20
C TYR A 352 4.90 -36.96 -16.18
N ASP A 353 5.43 -38.08 -15.70
CA ASP A 353 5.23 -39.38 -16.32
C ASP A 353 3.72 -39.65 -16.35
N LEU A 354 3.16 -39.63 -17.55
CA LEU A 354 1.82 -40.17 -17.80
C LEU A 354 1.92 -41.69 -17.59
N ALA A 355 1.13 -42.20 -16.66
CA ALA A 355 0.97 -43.64 -16.46
C ALA A 355 0.58 -44.31 -17.78
N PRO A 356 1.12 -45.49 -18.10
CA PRO A 356 0.70 -46.24 -19.27
C PRO A 356 -0.76 -46.68 -19.10
N ASP A 357 -1.56 -46.48 -20.15
CA ASP A 357 -2.89 -47.05 -20.27
C ASP A 357 -2.77 -48.57 -20.39
N ASP A 358 -3.19 -49.30 -19.35
CA ASP A 358 -3.32 -50.75 -19.39
C ASP A 358 -4.62 -51.14 -20.11
N HIS A 359 -4.46 -52.06 -21.07
CA HIS A 359 -5.49 -52.76 -21.83
C HIS A 359 -6.22 -53.84 -21.01
#